data_AF-A0AA97HLW5-F1
#
_entry.id   AF-A0AA97HLW5-F1
#
_cell.length_a   1.000
_cell.length_b   1.000
_cell.length_c   1.000
_cell.angle_alpha   90.00
_cell.angle_beta   90.00
_cell.angle_gamma   90.00
#
_symmetry.space_group_name_H-M   'P 1'
#
loop_
_entity.id
_entity.type
_entity.pdbx_description
1 polymer ?
#
loop_
_entity_poly.entity_id
_entity_poly.type
_entity_poly.pdbx_seq_one_letter_code
_entity_poly.pdbx_strand_id
1 'polypeptide(L)' 'MGESKRRKEQLGDQYGQAEPILPWLPITKDQSQQFMKWTTRGTWGSIIVIIAFWITLRFVGPGLGWWTLAD' A
#
# COMPACT_ATOMS: atom_id res chain seq x y z
N MET A 1 -17.65 10.08 26.04
CA MET A 1 -17.06 11.15 25.19
C MET A 1 -15.88 11.92 25.84
N GLY A 2 -15.37 11.55 27.03
CA GLY A 2 -14.33 12.33 27.74
C GLY A 2 -12.88 11.93 27.47
N GLU A 3 -12.61 10.67 27.16
CA GLU A 3 -11.26 10.12 26.95
C GLU A 3 -10.49 10.82 25.84
N SER A 4 -11.18 11.16 24.74
CA SER A 4 -10.58 11.87 23.61
C SER A 4 -10.18 13.31 23.96
N LYS A 5 -10.90 13.98 24.87
CA LYS A 5 -10.58 15.34 25.31
C LYS A 5 -9.43 15.34 26.34
N ARG A 6 -9.43 14.39 27.28
CA ARG A 6 -8.32 14.22 28.24
C ARG A 6 -7.01 13.87 27.55
N ARG A 7 -7.03 13.02 26.52
CA ARG A 7 -5.84 12.75 25.70
C ARG A 7 -5.36 13.97 24.92
N LYS A 8 -6.27 14.83 24.44
CA LYS A 8 -5.90 16.12 23.81
C LYS A 8 -5.20 17.07 24.79
N GLU A 9 -5.72 17.18 26.01
CA GLU A 9 -5.13 18.05 27.04
C GLU A 9 -3.77 17.53 27.54
N GLN A 10 -3.55 16.22 27.62
CA GLN A 10 -2.28 15.64 28.04
C GLN A 10 -1.18 15.74 26.98
N LEU A 11 -1.54 15.60 25.69
CA LEU A 11 -0.59 15.65 24.58
C LEU A 11 -0.35 17.08 24.05
N GLY A 12 -1.24 18.04 24.31
CA GLY A 12 -1.04 19.45 23.93
C GLY A 12 -0.65 19.62 22.45
N ASP A 13 0.44 20.34 22.18
CA ASP A 13 1.02 20.53 20.84
C ASP A 13 1.51 19.25 20.15
N GLN A 14 1.66 18.15 20.90
CA GLN A 14 2.01 16.84 20.35
C GLN A 14 0.78 16.04 19.89
N TYR A 15 -0.43 16.52 20.18
CA TYR A 15 -1.64 15.84 19.76
C TYR A 15 -1.85 15.93 18.24
N GLY A 16 -1.62 14.81 17.55
CA GLY A 16 -1.66 14.75 16.08
C GLY A 16 -0.29 14.90 15.42
N GLN A 17 0.79 15.03 16.19
CA GLN A 17 2.14 14.98 15.65
C GLN A 17 2.59 13.54 15.45
N ALA A 18 3.30 13.29 14.35
CA ALA A 18 3.80 11.98 14.00
C ALA A 18 4.95 11.57 14.94
N GLU A 19 4.64 10.81 15.99
CA GLU A 19 5.66 10.29 16.90
C GLU A 19 6.73 9.48 16.12
N PRO A 20 8.02 9.78 16.31
CA PRO A 20 9.10 8.95 15.78
C PRO A 20 8.99 7.55 16.38
N ILE A 21 9.03 6.51 15.53
CA ILE A 21 8.90 5.11 16.00
C ILE A 21 10.14 4.70 16.82
N LEU A 22 11.29 5.36 16.57
CA LEU A 22 12.55 5.17 17.28
C LEU A 22 13.21 6.55 17.52
N PRO A 23 13.72 6.84 18.74
CA PRO A 23 14.28 8.16 19.08
C PRO A 23 15.61 8.48 18.39
N TRP A 24 16.31 7.49 17.83
CA TRP A 24 17.61 7.64 17.16
C TRP A 24 17.52 7.64 15.64
N LEU A 25 16.35 7.35 15.07
CA LEU A 25 16.14 7.21 13.63
C LEU A 25 15.02 8.17 13.21
N PRO A 26 15.26 9.09 12.26
CA PRO A 26 14.27 10.08 11.84
C PRO A 26 13.20 9.48 10.92
N ILE A 27 12.66 8.30 11.28
CA ILE A 27 11.49 7.69 10.65
C ILE A 27 10.29 8.02 11.52
N THR A 28 9.47 8.95 11.02
CA THR A 28 8.20 9.30 11.65
C THR A 28 7.14 8.26 11.30
N LYS A 29 6.16 8.07 12.19
CA LYS A 29 5.03 7.18 11.94
C LYS A 29 4.29 7.52 10.64
N ASP A 30 4.22 8.80 10.28
CA ASP A 30 3.62 9.29 9.04
C ASP A 30 4.35 8.79 7.79
N GLN A 31 5.68 8.83 7.76
CA GLN A 31 6.46 8.34 6.61
C GLN A 31 6.24 6.85 6.37
N SER A 32 6.18 6.05 7.45
CA SER A 32 5.87 4.62 7.37
C SER A 32 4.44 4.39 6.86
N GLN A 33 3.45 5.13 7.37
CA GLN A 33 2.07 5.04 6.88
C GLN A 33 1.95 5.42 5.40
N GLN A 34 2.64 6.47 4.98
CA GLN A 34 2.62 6.92 3.59
C GLN A 34 3.31 5.94 2.64
N PHE A 35 4.44 5.35 3.07
CA PHE A 35 5.11 4.27 2.34
C PHE A 35 4.20 3.05 2.22
N MET A 36 3.60 2.60 3.32
CA MET A 36 2.68 1.46 3.32
C MET A 36 1.47 1.72 2.41
N LYS A 37 0.88 2.92 2.46
CA LYS A 37 -0.22 3.30 1.57
C LYS A 37 0.17 3.23 0.09
N TRP A 38 1.37 3.71 -0.26
CA TRP A 38 1.86 3.65 -1.64
C TRP A 38 2.13 2.21 -2.09
N THR A 39 2.82 1.42 -1.26
CA THR A 39 3.12 0.02 -1.53
C THR A 39 1.85 -0.82 -1.66
N THR A 40 0.90 -0.71 -0.73
CA THR A 40 -0.39 -1.43 -0.81
C THR A 40 -1.16 -1.07 -2.08
N ARG A 41 -1.15 0.21 -2.48
CA ARG A 41 -1.77 0.65 -3.74
C ARG A 41 -1.03 0.09 -4.96
N GLY A 42 0.30 0.06 -4.92
CA GLY A 42 1.16 -0.53 -5.95
C GLY A 42 0.94 -2.04 -6.10
N THR A 43 0.79 -2.76 -4.99
CA THR A 43 0.50 -4.21 -4.98
C THR A 43 -0.83 -4.53 -5.67
N TRP A 44 -1.87 -3.75 -5.43
CA TRP A 44 -3.13 -3.93 -6.17
C TRP A 44 -2.95 -3.71 -7.68
N GLY A 45 -2.14 -2.72 -8.06
CA GLY A 45 -1.77 -2.50 -9.46
C GLY A 45 -1.05 -3.70 -10.07
N SER A 46 -0.05 -4.27 -9.37
CA SER A 46 0.72 -5.41 -9.88
C SER A 46 -0.13 -6.67 -10.00
N ILE A 47 -1.03 -6.92 -9.05
CA ILE A 47 -1.99 -8.04 -9.13
C ILE A 47 -2.82 -7.93 -10.41
N ILE A 48 -3.37 -6.76 -10.70
CA ILE A 48 -4.17 -6.54 -11.92
C ILE A 48 -3.32 -6.77 -13.17
N VAL A 49 -2.09 -6.25 -13.20
CA VAL A 49 -1.17 -6.43 -14.33
C VAL A 49 -0.84 -7.90 -14.56
N ILE A 50 -0.55 -8.66 -13.50
CA ILE A 50 -0.24 -10.08 -13.59
C ILE A 50 -1.45 -10.87 -14.11
N ILE A 51 -2.65 -10.57 -13.62
CA ILE A 51 -3.88 -11.21 -14.10
C ILE A 51 -4.12 -10.89 -15.57
N ALA A 52 -4.02 -9.62 -15.96
CA ALA A 52 -4.19 -9.18 -17.35
C ALA A 52 -3.16 -9.84 -18.27
N PHE A 53 -1.90 -9.91 -17.84
CA PHE A 53 -0.84 -10.59 -18.57
C PHE A 53 -1.13 -12.08 -18.73
N TRP A 54 -1.53 -12.76 -17.65
CA TRP A 54 -1.90 -14.18 -17.68
C TRP A 54 -3.06 -14.45 -18.64
N ILE A 55 -4.12 -13.63 -18.59
CA ILE A 55 -5.27 -13.73 -19.52
C ILE A 55 -4.81 -13.50 -20.96
N THR A 56 -3.96 -12.49 -21.19
CA THR A 56 -3.41 -12.19 -22.51
C THR A 56 -2.64 -13.38 -23.04
N LEU A 57 -1.81 -14.00 -22.20
CA LEU A 57 -1.04 -15.18 -22.56
C LEU A 57 -1.91 -16.39 -22.89
N ARG A 58 -2.96 -16.63 -22.10
CA ARG A 58 -3.75 -17.86 -22.17
C ARG A 58 -4.90 -17.82 -23.17
N PHE A 59 -5.48 -16.64 -23.41
CA PHE A 59 -6.68 -16.48 -24.22
C PHE A 59 -6.46 -15.59 -25.43
N VAL A 60 -5.88 -14.39 -25.24
CA VAL A 60 -5.70 -13.43 -26.34
C VAL A 60 -4.67 -13.95 -27.34
N GLY A 61 -3.53 -14.44 -26.87
CA GLY A 61 -2.50 -15.02 -27.73
C GLY A 61 -3.00 -16.16 -28.62
N PRO A 62 -3.55 -17.23 -28.03
CA PRO A 62 -4.11 -18.33 -28.81
C PRO A 62 -5.33 -17.92 -29.66
N GLY A 63 -6.20 -17.06 -29.13
CA GLY A 63 -7.39 -16.58 -29.85
C GLY A 63 -7.07 -15.69 -31.06
N LEU A 64 -5.95 -14.95 -31.01
CA LEU A 64 -5.43 -14.15 -32.13
C LEU A 64 -4.41 -14.92 -33.00
N GLY A 65 -4.06 -16.15 -32.63
CA GLY A 65 -3.11 -16.98 -33.38
C GLY A 65 -1.63 -16.60 -33.22
N TRP A 66 -1.26 -15.83 -32.19
CA TRP A 66 0.14 -15.46 -31.94
C TRP A 66 1.01 -16.63 -31.48
N TRP A 67 0.43 -17.59 -30.76
CA TRP A 67 1.07 -18.86 -30.39
C TRP A 67 0.00 -19.90 -30.06
N THR A 68 0.40 -21.17 -30.10
CA THR A 68 -0.41 -22.30 -29.64
C THR A 68 0.12 -22.80 -28.32
N LEU A 69 -0.74 -23.36 -27.49
CA LEU A 69 -0.32 -24.00 -26.25
C LEU A 69 0.22 -25.38 -26.60
N ALA A 70 1.41 -25.69 -26.09
CA ALA A 70 1.92 -27.05 -26.16
C ALA A 70 1.08 -27.92 -25.23
N ASP A 71 0.61 -29.06 -25.77
CA ASP A 71 -0.11 -30.11 -25.03
C ASP A 71 0.79 -30.78 -23.98
#